data_AF-A0A7Y5B5U0-F1
#
_entry.id   AF-A0A7Y5B5U0-F1
#
_cell.length_a   1.000
_cell.length_b   1.000
_cell.length_c   1.000
_cell.angle_alpha   90.00
_cell.angle_beta   90.00
_cell.angle_gamma   90.00
#
_symmetry.space_group_name_H-M   'P 1'
#
loop_
_entity.id
_entity.type
_entity.pdbx_description
1 polymer ?
#
loop_
_entity_poly.entity_id
_entity_poly.type
_entity_poly.pdbx_seq_one_letter_code
_entity_poly.pdbx_strand_id
1 'polypeptide(L)'
;MAKTSEGDSVRVKSREPSADEMKSGAFLPYYGGLDGTIVRLFKDDTAAVSIDPASMTADMRERHEAQTKQMHEKWLNSLSDEARNRLSPEEKKFSLNYVLLFSTSDLEPAKGKAAAKTTDKPTKDPKRKTSKEIESEEQAYLEQFKKKPK
;
A
#
# COMPACT_ATOMS: atom_id res chain seq x y z
N MET A 1 26.51 -4.87 4.54
CA MET A 1 25.46 -4.03 3.91
C MET A 1 24.14 -4.40 4.57
N ALA A 2 23.36 -3.44 5.04
CA ALA A 2 22.08 -3.75 5.70
C ALA A 2 21.17 -4.43 4.67
N LYS A 3 20.79 -5.68 4.92
CA LYS A 3 19.92 -6.46 4.05
C LYS A 3 18.50 -5.94 4.27
N THR A 4 18.12 -4.90 3.53
CA THR A 4 16.75 -4.37 3.51
C THR A 4 15.82 -5.43 2.95
N SER A 5 14.68 -5.62 3.60
CA SER A 5 13.63 -6.57 3.23
C SER A 5 12.30 -5.84 3.00
N GLU A 6 11.35 -6.54 2.38
CA GLU A 6 9.99 -6.02 2.22
C GLU A 6 9.34 -5.82 3.59
N GLY A 7 8.66 -4.69 3.78
CA GLY A 7 8.09 -4.28 5.07
C GLY A 7 9.03 -3.48 5.97
N ASP A 8 10.30 -3.32 5.61
CA ASP A 8 11.23 -2.52 6.42
C ASP A 8 10.96 -1.02 6.28
N SER A 9 11.08 -0.33 7.41
CA SER A 9 11.04 1.13 7.49
C SER A 9 12.39 1.71 7.05
N VAL A 10 12.33 2.58 6.04
CA VAL A 10 13.50 3.18 5.41
C VAL A 10 13.34 4.69 5.34
N ARG A 11 14.48 5.37 5.29
CA ARG A 11 14.61 6.79 5.01
C ARG A 11 15.39 6.96 3.72
N VAL A 12 14.99 7.93 2.92
CA VAL A 12 15.70 8.30 1.68
C VAL A 12 16.93 9.13 2.05
N LYS A 13 18.11 8.73 1.57
CA LYS A 13 19.35 9.47 1.81
C LYS A 13 19.31 10.83 1.14
N SER A 14 19.72 11.85 1.88
CA SER A 14 19.96 13.17 1.30
C SER A 14 21.37 13.21 0.68
N ARG A 15 21.44 13.38 -0.65
CA ARG A 15 22.69 13.52 -1.41
C ARG A 15 22.54 14.57 -2.51
N GLU A 16 23.65 15.04 -3.06
CA GLU A 16 23.64 15.83 -4.28
C GLU A 16 23.25 14.99 -5.49
N PRO A 17 22.56 15.58 -6.49
CA PRO A 17 22.20 14.87 -7.72
C PRO A 17 23.46 14.48 -8.47
N SER A 18 23.51 13.22 -8.91
CA SER A 18 24.56 12.73 -9.79
C SER A 18 24.45 13.34 -11.20
N ALA A 19 25.54 13.29 -11.96
CA ALA A 19 25.56 13.80 -13.34
C ALA A 19 24.55 13.07 -14.26
N ASP A 20 24.22 11.81 -13.97
CA ASP A 20 23.26 11.01 -14.74
C ASP A 20 21.81 11.34 -14.33
N GLU A 21 21.58 11.65 -13.05
CA GLU A 21 20.30 12.16 -12.54
C GLU A 21 19.96 13.54 -13.12
N MET A 22 20.96 14.44 -13.21
CA MET A 22 20.78 15.74 -13.86
C MET A 22 20.40 15.63 -15.35
N LYS A 23 20.90 14.62 -16.06
CA LYS A 23 20.58 14.38 -17.48
C LYS A 23 19.21 13.72 -17.68
N SER A 24 18.83 12.81 -16.77
CA SER A 24 17.55 12.09 -16.84
C SER A 24 16.38 12.87 -16.25
N GLY A 25 16.65 13.95 -15.50
CA GLY A 25 15.64 14.69 -14.74
C GLY A 25 15.16 13.94 -13.50
N ALA A 26 15.85 12.88 -13.08
CA ALA A 26 15.54 12.16 -11.85
C ALA A 26 16.06 12.97 -10.65
N PHE A 27 15.17 13.68 -9.94
CA PHE A 27 15.55 14.50 -8.80
C PHE A 27 15.40 13.75 -7.46
N LEU A 28 16.18 12.70 -7.28
CA LEU A 28 16.28 11.99 -6.00
C LEU A 28 16.57 12.91 -4.79
N PRO A 29 17.41 13.95 -4.90
CA PRO A 29 17.71 14.86 -3.77
C PRO A 29 16.47 15.56 -3.19
N TYR A 30 15.44 15.80 -4.01
CA TYR A 30 14.20 16.43 -3.57
C TYR A 30 13.39 15.55 -2.61
N TYR A 31 13.61 14.22 -2.69
CA TYR A 31 13.01 13.23 -1.82
C TYR A 31 13.88 12.87 -0.61
N GLY A 32 15.04 13.53 -0.46
CA GLY A 32 15.95 13.29 0.65
C GLY A 32 15.30 13.58 2.00
N GLY A 33 15.48 12.67 2.95
CA GLY A 33 14.92 12.79 4.31
C GLY A 33 13.48 12.32 4.46
N LEU A 34 12.82 11.87 3.39
CA LEU A 34 11.50 11.25 3.48
C LEU A 34 11.58 9.87 4.13
N ASP A 35 10.59 9.58 4.97
CA ASP A 35 10.42 8.28 5.61
C ASP A 35 9.38 7.47 4.85
N GLY A 36 9.58 6.16 4.80
CA GLY A 36 8.67 5.26 4.11
C GLY A 36 8.88 3.81 4.50
N THR A 37 8.10 2.94 3.86
CA THR A 37 8.17 1.49 4.04
C THR A 37 8.36 0.82 2.69
N ILE A 38 9.26 -0.14 2.61
CA ILE A 38 9.48 -0.93 1.40
C ILE A 38 8.24 -1.81 1.17
N VAL A 39 7.54 -1.55 0.07
CA VAL A 39 6.39 -2.36 -0.37
C VAL A 39 6.88 -3.57 -1.14
N ARG A 40 7.90 -3.39 -1.97
CA ARG A 40 8.41 -4.44 -2.84
C ARG A 40 9.88 -4.22 -3.19
N LEU A 41 10.63 -5.32 -3.27
CA LEU A 41 11.99 -5.32 -3.81
C LEU A 41 12.01 -5.97 -5.19
N PHE A 42 12.73 -5.34 -6.11
CA PHE A 42 12.95 -5.86 -7.45
C PHE A 42 14.34 -6.47 -7.58
N LYS A 43 14.53 -7.29 -8.62
CA LYS A 43 15.78 -8.03 -8.86
C LYS A 43 16.93 -7.15 -9.36
N ASP A 44 16.64 -5.94 -9.78
CA ASP A 44 17.57 -4.94 -10.31
C ASP A 44 18.05 -3.95 -9.22
N ASP A 45 18.01 -4.37 -7.95
CA ASP A 45 18.37 -3.56 -6.79
C ASP A 45 17.53 -2.27 -6.63
N THR A 46 16.33 -2.23 -7.22
CA THR A 46 15.34 -1.18 -6.96
C THR A 46 14.29 -1.60 -5.93
N ALA A 47 13.75 -0.62 -5.21
CA ALA A 47 12.77 -0.80 -4.15
C ALA A 47 11.61 0.16 -4.36
N ALA A 48 10.38 -0.37 -4.35
CA ALA A 48 9.18 0.44 -4.27
C ALA A 48 8.93 0.82 -2.81
N VAL A 49 8.99 2.11 -2.50
CA VAL A 49 8.82 2.64 -1.15
C VAL A 49 7.54 3.44 -1.09
N SER A 50 6.64 3.06 -0.17
CA SER A 50 5.48 3.88 0.20
C SER A 50 5.93 4.94 1.17
N ILE A 51 5.82 6.21 0.78
CA ILE A 51 6.21 7.36 1.59
C ILE A 51 5.14 7.66 2.64
N ASP A 52 5.58 7.97 3.86
CA ASP A 52 4.71 8.45 4.93
C ASP A 52 4.36 9.94 4.68
N PRO A 53 3.06 10.29 4.54
CA PRO A 53 2.62 11.68 4.39
C PRO A 53 3.09 12.63 5.49
N ALA A 54 3.36 12.10 6.70
CA ALA A 54 3.88 12.88 7.81
C ALA A 54 5.31 13.40 7.55
N SER A 55 6.10 12.68 6.76
CA SER A 55 7.47 13.06 6.41
C SER A 55 7.55 14.03 5.22
N MET A 56 6.47 14.17 4.45
CA MET A 56 6.42 15.06 3.28
C MET A 56 6.52 16.53 3.69
N THR A 57 7.15 17.33 2.82
CA THR A 57 7.14 18.79 2.93
C THR A 57 5.72 19.35 2.70
N ALA A 58 5.47 20.58 3.14
CA ALA A 58 4.14 21.20 3.03
C ALA A 58 3.64 21.26 1.57
N ASP A 59 4.50 21.67 0.64
CA ASP A 59 4.16 21.74 -0.80
C ASP A 59 3.89 20.35 -1.39
N MET A 60 4.70 19.35 -1.06
CA MET A 60 4.47 17.98 -1.51
C MET A 60 3.15 17.41 -0.98
N ARG A 61 2.85 17.68 0.30
CA ARG A 61 1.61 17.25 0.94
C ARG A 61 0.39 17.92 0.31
N GLU A 62 0.44 19.24 0.10
CA GLU A 62 -0.64 19.99 -0.54
C GLU A 62 -0.94 19.44 -1.94
N ARG A 63 0.09 19.18 -2.75
CA ARG A 63 -0.09 18.58 -4.09
C ARG A 63 -0.70 17.18 -4.02
N HIS A 64 -0.23 16.36 -3.09
CA HIS A 64 -0.75 15.00 -2.90
C HIS A 64 -2.22 15.00 -2.46
N GLU A 65 -2.58 15.89 -1.54
CA GLU A 65 -3.97 16.08 -1.08
C GLU A 65 -4.87 16.61 -2.19
N ALA A 66 -4.40 17.59 -2.97
CA ALA A 66 -5.13 18.12 -4.12
C ALA A 66 -5.39 17.04 -5.18
N GLN A 67 -4.39 16.23 -5.50
CA GLN A 67 -4.55 15.10 -6.44
C GLN A 67 -5.47 14.02 -5.89
N THR A 68 -5.35 13.70 -4.59
CA THR A 68 -6.24 12.74 -3.92
C THR A 68 -7.68 13.20 -3.98
N LYS A 69 -7.94 14.48 -3.72
CA LYS A 69 -9.27 15.08 -3.80
C LYS A 69 -9.82 15.04 -5.23
N GLN A 70 -9.02 15.44 -6.21
CA GLN A 70 -9.43 15.42 -7.62
C GLN A 70 -9.78 14.00 -8.08
N MET A 71 -8.97 13.01 -7.69
CA MET A 71 -9.21 11.61 -8.04
C MET A 71 -10.44 11.06 -7.31
N HIS A 72 -10.62 11.41 -6.05
CA HIS A 72 -11.80 11.05 -5.26
C HIS A 72 -13.08 11.59 -5.89
N GLU A 73 -13.08 12.86 -6.32
CA GLU A 73 -14.22 13.48 -7.01
C GLU A 73 -14.51 12.79 -8.35
N LYS A 74 -13.48 12.50 -9.15
CA LYS A 74 -13.62 11.75 -10.41
C LYS A 74 -14.20 10.36 -10.17
N TRP A 75 -13.69 9.65 -9.17
CA TRP A 75 -14.18 8.32 -8.80
C TRP A 75 -15.63 8.38 -8.34
N LEU A 76 -15.99 9.28 -7.44
CA LEU A 76 -17.37 9.44 -6.99
C LEU A 76 -18.32 9.79 -8.15
N ASN A 77 -17.90 10.65 -9.07
CA ASN A 77 -18.70 11.04 -10.24
C ASN A 77 -18.80 9.94 -11.30
N SER A 78 -17.92 8.94 -11.26
CA SER A 78 -18.04 7.75 -12.12
C SER A 78 -19.08 6.74 -11.64
N LEU A 79 -19.54 6.86 -10.38
CA LEU A 79 -20.55 6.00 -9.79
C LEU A 79 -21.96 6.54 -10.03
N SER A 80 -22.93 5.65 -10.23
CA SER A 80 -24.35 6.02 -10.23
C SER A 80 -24.81 6.48 -8.85
N ASP A 81 -25.89 7.26 -8.79
CA ASP A 81 -26.42 7.79 -7.51
C ASP A 81 -26.81 6.67 -6.52
N GLU A 82 -27.32 5.55 -7.03
CA GLU A 82 -27.61 4.36 -6.22
C GLU A 82 -26.32 3.76 -5.63
N ALA A 83 -25.26 3.65 -6.43
CA ALA A 83 -23.97 3.13 -5.97
C ALA A 83 -23.31 4.08 -4.94
N ARG A 84 -23.40 5.40 -5.15
CA ARG A 84 -22.86 6.40 -4.20
C ARG A 84 -23.56 6.36 -2.84
N ASN A 85 -24.86 6.12 -2.82
CA ASN A 85 -25.64 6.01 -1.59
C ASN A 85 -25.44 4.69 -0.85
N ARG A 86 -25.02 3.64 -1.54
CA ARG A 86 -24.71 2.34 -0.92
C ARG A 86 -23.36 2.32 -0.19
N LEU A 87 -22.44 3.22 -0.54
CA LEU A 87 -21.11 3.28 0.09
C LEU A 87 -21.20 3.76 1.55
N SER A 88 -20.59 3.00 2.44
CA SER A 88 -20.38 3.40 3.83
C SER A 88 -19.40 4.58 3.94
N PRO A 89 -19.37 5.31 5.08
CA PRO A 89 -18.40 6.38 5.29
C PRO A 89 -16.94 5.91 5.21
N GLU A 90 -16.67 4.64 5.55
CA GLU A 90 -15.33 4.07 5.44
C GLU A 90 -14.95 3.76 4.00
N GLU A 91 -15.88 3.24 3.20
CA GLU A 91 -15.65 3.00 1.77
C GLU A 91 -15.54 4.30 0.97
N LYS A 92 -16.10 5.40 1.49
CA LYS A 92 -15.90 6.75 0.94
C LYS A 92 -14.52 7.33 1.31
N LYS A 93 -13.77 6.74 2.23
CA LYS A 93 -12.40 7.20 2.51
C LYS A 93 -11.52 6.79 1.34
N PHE A 94 -11.13 7.80 0.57
CA PHE A 94 -10.24 7.63 -0.57
C PHE A 94 -8.88 8.23 -0.24
N SER A 95 -7.84 7.40 -0.23
CA SER A 95 -6.45 7.82 -0.01
C SER A 95 -5.56 7.26 -1.11
N LEU A 96 -4.78 8.12 -1.74
CA LEU A 96 -3.77 7.69 -2.69
C LEU A 96 -2.48 7.32 -1.96
N ASN A 97 -1.93 6.15 -2.32
CA ASN A 97 -0.61 5.75 -1.87
C ASN A 97 0.45 6.50 -2.69
N TYR A 98 1.36 7.19 -2.00
CA TYR A 98 2.49 7.86 -2.63
C TYR A 98 3.69 6.89 -2.68
N VAL A 99 3.75 6.08 -3.73
CA VAL A 99 4.81 5.08 -3.91
C VAL A 99 5.83 5.58 -4.94
N LEU A 100 7.09 5.61 -4.54
CA LEU A 100 8.21 5.98 -5.39
C LEU A 100 9.21 4.83 -5.51
N LEU A 101 9.91 4.77 -6.64
CA LEU A 101 10.94 3.78 -6.90
C LEU A 101 12.31 4.38 -6.57
N PHE A 102 13.07 3.71 -5.72
CA PHE A 102 14.43 4.12 -5.34
C PHE A 102 15.41 2.98 -5.59
N SER A 103 16.68 3.31 -5.79
CA SER A 103 17.74 2.30 -5.67
C SER A 103 17.93 1.94 -4.20
N THR A 104 18.17 0.66 -3.92
CA THR A 104 18.49 0.17 -2.56
C THR A 104 19.73 0.84 -1.98
N SER A 105 20.67 1.33 -2.82
CA SER A 105 21.85 2.08 -2.36
C SER A 105 21.50 3.43 -1.75
N ASP A 106 20.37 4.02 -2.14
CA ASP A 106 19.95 5.36 -1.76
C ASP A 106 18.99 5.35 -0.55
N LEU A 107 18.73 4.16 0.00
CA LEU A 107 17.94 3.96 1.20
C LEU A 107 18.85 3.72 2.41
N GLU A 108 18.44 4.26 3.55
CA GLU A 108 19.01 3.95 4.85
C GLU A 108 17.91 3.41 5.79
N PRO A 109 18.24 2.49 6.71
CA PRO A 109 17.27 2.03 7.69
C PRO A 109 16.85 3.21 8.58
N ALA A 110 15.54 3.42 8.74
CA ALA A 110 15.04 4.54 9.52
C ALA A 110 15.45 4.38 11.01
N LYS A 111 16.37 5.22 11.49
CA LYS A 111 16.75 5.27 12.91
C LYS A 111 15.60 5.89 13.70
N GLY A 112 14.74 5.05 14.26
CA GLY A 112 13.65 5.48 15.12
C GLY A 112 12.34 5.66 14.35
N LYS A 113 11.75 4.56 13.92
CA LYS A 113 10.78 3.81 14.71
C LYS A 113 11.06 2.36 14.33
N ALA A 114 11.47 1.53 15.29
CA ALA A 114 11.14 0.13 15.16
C ALA A 114 9.66 0.13 14.80
N ALA A 115 9.31 -0.43 13.64
CA ALA A 115 7.94 -0.71 13.31
C ALA A 115 7.33 -1.21 14.61
N ALA A 116 6.33 -0.48 15.12
CA ALA A 116 5.49 -1.05 16.15
C ALA A 116 5.15 -2.41 15.56
N LYS A 117 5.66 -3.48 16.18
CA LYS A 117 5.03 -4.77 16.04
C LYS A 117 3.60 -4.44 16.39
N THR A 118 2.76 -4.27 15.38
CA THR A 118 1.40 -4.75 15.45
C THR A 118 1.56 -6.25 15.67
N THR A 119 1.88 -6.62 16.91
CA THR A 119 1.16 -7.69 17.56
C THR A 119 -0.30 -7.24 17.58
N ASP A 120 -0.95 -7.25 16.42
CA ASP A 120 -2.27 -7.81 16.40
C ASP A 120 -2.08 -9.21 16.97
N LYS A 121 -2.47 -9.35 18.24
CA LYS A 121 -2.97 -10.64 18.69
C LYS A 121 -3.90 -11.10 17.57
N PRO A 122 -3.79 -12.35 17.08
CA PRO A 122 -4.81 -12.87 16.20
C PRO A 122 -6.11 -12.82 16.99
N THR A 123 -6.92 -11.79 16.72
CA THR A 123 -8.34 -11.86 16.97
C THR A 123 -8.75 -13.12 16.24
N LYS A 124 -9.35 -14.02 17.01
CA LYS A 124 -9.68 -15.39 16.62
C LYS A 124 -10.71 -15.32 15.49
N ASP A 125 -10.27 -15.04 14.27
CA ASP A 125 -11.07 -15.18 13.08
C ASP A 125 -11.59 -16.62 13.07
N PRO A 126 -12.87 -16.86 12.77
CA PRO A 126 -13.40 -18.20 12.70
C PRO A 126 -12.53 -19.00 11.74
N LYS A 127 -11.97 -20.12 12.24
CA LYS A 127 -11.04 -21.01 11.54
C LYS A 127 -11.48 -21.15 10.09
N ARG A 128 -10.69 -20.59 9.17
CA ARG A 128 -10.97 -20.62 7.73
C ARG A 128 -11.09 -22.08 7.32
N LYS A 129 -12.25 -22.46 6.79
CA LYS A 129 -12.50 -23.84 6.34
C LYS A 129 -11.46 -24.21 5.28
N THR A 130 -10.89 -25.40 5.42
CA THR A 130 -9.96 -25.94 4.43
C THR A 130 -10.72 -26.34 3.17
N SER A 131 -10.04 -26.43 2.03
CA SER A 131 -10.69 -26.80 0.75
C SER A 131 -11.50 -28.10 0.83
N LYS A 132 -11.04 -29.06 1.66
CA LYS A 132 -11.75 -30.33 1.91
C LYS A 132 -13.06 -30.16 2.68
N GLU A 133 -13.13 -29.19 3.59
CA GLU A 133 -14.35 -28.89 4.36
C GLU A 133 -15.35 -28.11 3.51
N ILE A 134 -14.88 -27.28 2.56
CA ILE A 134 -15.72 -26.58 1.60
C ILE A 134 -16.33 -27.58 0.60
N GLU A 135 -15.52 -28.49 0.06
CA GLU A 135 -15.97 -29.51 -0.89
C GLU A 135 -16.99 -30.48 -0.27
N SER A 136 -16.81 -30.86 1.01
CA SER A 136 -17.76 -31.77 1.67
C SER A 136 -19.10 -31.09 1.98
N GLU A 137 -19.09 -29.80 2.32
CA GLU A 137 -20.30 -29.01 2.52
C GLU A 137 -21.06 -28.76 1.21
N GLU A 138 -20.33 -28.51 0.11
CA GLU A 138 -20.93 -28.34 -1.21
C GLU A 138 -21.58 -29.63 -1.72
N GLN A 139 -20.93 -30.78 -1.52
CA GLN A 139 -21.51 -32.09 -1.84
C GLN A 139 -22.77 -32.39 -1.00
N ALA A 140 -22.74 -32.11 0.31
CA ALA A 140 -23.89 -32.30 1.18
C ALA A 140 -25.07 -31.39 0.79
N TYR A 141 -24.80 -30.14 0.39
CA TYR A 141 -25.80 -29.22 -0.13
C TYR A 141 -26.43 -29.75 -1.42
N LEU A 142 -25.61 -30.19 -2.39
CA LEU A 142 -26.10 -30.73 -3.66
C LEU A 142 -26.95 -32.00 -3.48
N GLU A 143 -26.63 -32.86 -2.52
CA GLU A 143 -27.45 -34.03 -2.20
C GLU A 143 -28.80 -33.68 -1.56
N GLN A 144 -28.87 -32.58 -0.81
CA GLN A 144 -30.10 -32.07 -0.24
C GLN A 144 -31.11 -31.62 -1.31
N PHE A 145 -30.61 -31.12 -2.45
CA PHE A 145 -31.45 -30.74 -3.61
C PHE A 145 -31.80 -31.93 -4.51
N LYS A 146 -31.01 -33.00 -4.50
CA LYS A 146 -31.34 -34.25 -5.21
C LYS A 146 -32.43 -35.07 -4.50
N LYS A 147 -32.66 -34.84 -3.20
CA LYS A 147 -33.65 -35.56 -2.38
C LYS A 147 -35.02 -34.89 -2.29
N LYS A 148 -35.31 -33.84 -3.06
CA LYS A 148 -36.70 -33.36 -3.26
C LYS A 148 -37.30 -34.02 -4.50
N PRO A 149 -38.01 -35.16 -4.40
CA PRO A 149 -38.97 -35.51 -5.44
C PRO A 149 -40.09 -34.45 -5.44
N LYS A 150 -40.61 -34.15 -6.64
CA LYS A 150 -41.85 -33.39 -6.82
C LYS A 150 -43.00 -34.03 -6.08
#